data_AF-A0A1I6SX85-F1
#
_entry.id   AF-A0A1I6SX85-F1
#
_cell.length_a   1.000
_cell.length_b   1.000
_cell.length_c   1.000
_cell.angle_alpha   90.00
_cell.angle_beta   90.00
_cell.angle_gamma   90.00
#
_symmetry.space_group_name_H-M   'P 1'
#
loop_
_entity.id
_entity.type
_entity.pdbx_description
1 polymer ?
#
loop_
_entity_poly.entity_id
_entity_poly.type
_entity_poly.pdbx_seq_one_letter_code
_entity_poly.pdbx_strand_id
1 'polypeptide(L)'
;MGTFAEHITQSRNNLDFLSKVNTNINNSWDWQVTVCFYSALHLMNAHIVSKTHKNYLSHNQVAEVINPFNSLSVAKLDEETYLSYNKLVQLSRRARYLLSENFTKKGIVDVQPACITYSKHFKKSIYHLDKVLSFICKNYNVNFGKINISCIDLKGLEYTYFTIS
;
A
#
# COMPACT_ATOMS: atom_id res chain seq x y z
N MET A 1 -7.84 -19.01 7.04
CA MET A 1 -6.82 -17.97 7.31
C MET A 1 -5.92 -17.93 6.09
N GLY A 2 -5.57 -16.75 5.56
CA GLY A 2 -4.76 -16.67 4.35
C GLY A 2 -3.35 -17.21 4.57
N THR A 3 -2.89 -18.08 3.69
CA THR A 3 -1.51 -18.51 3.59
C THR A 3 -0.66 -17.43 2.93
N PHE A 4 0.66 -17.55 3.01
CA PHE A 4 1.59 -16.69 2.28
C PHE A 4 1.22 -16.63 0.77
N ALA A 5 1.03 -17.79 0.15
CA ALA A 5 0.74 -17.90 -1.27
C ALA A 5 -0.60 -17.25 -1.67
N GLU A 6 -1.65 -17.43 -0.86
CA GLU A 6 -2.95 -16.79 -1.10
C GLU A 6 -2.85 -15.27 -1.02
N HIS A 7 -2.06 -14.73 -0.07
CA HIS A 7 -1.83 -13.30 0.02
C HIS A 7 -1.02 -12.74 -1.15
N ILE A 8 0.01 -13.44 -1.61
CA ILE A 8 0.75 -13.06 -2.81
C ILE A 8 -0.18 -13.05 -4.03
N THR A 9 -1.02 -14.08 -4.20
CA THR A 9 -2.00 -14.17 -5.29
C THR A 9 -3.00 -13.01 -5.22
N GLN A 10 -3.53 -12.70 -4.05
CA GLN A 10 -4.46 -11.58 -3.89
C GLN A 10 -3.80 -10.24 -4.23
N SER A 11 -2.54 -10.04 -3.84
CA SER A 11 -1.78 -8.83 -4.22
C SER A 11 -1.58 -8.73 -5.73
N ARG A 12 -1.24 -9.85 -6.41
CA ARG A 12 -1.14 -9.88 -7.89
C ARG A 12 -2.45 -9.50 -8.57
N ASN A 13 -3.56 -10.07 -8.12
CA ASN A 13 -4.88 -9.75 -8.64
C ASN A 13 -5.22 -8.27 -8.46
N ASN A 14 -4.83 -7.68 -7.33
CA ASN A 14 -5.03 -6.25 -7.09
C ASN A 14 -4.14 -5.38 -8.00
N LEU A 15 -2.89 -5.78 -8.30
CA LEU A 15 -2.02 -5.06 -9.24
C LEU A 15 -2.54 -5.12 -10.68
N ASP A 16 -3.05 -6.27 -11.11
CA ASP A 16 -3.72 -6.41 -12.42
C ASP A 16 -4.98 -5.54 -12.47
N PHE A 17 -5.80 -5.57 -11.42
CA PHE A 17 -6.96 -4.70 -11.29
C PHE A 17 -6.58 -3.21 -11.31
N LEU A 18 -5.48 -2.82 -10.65
CA LEU A 18 -4.97 -1.45 -10.67
C LEU A 18 -4.66 -0.99 -12.09
N SER A 19 -3.94 -1.81 -12.87
CA SER A 19 -3.60 -1.49 -14.26
C SER A 19 -4.85 -1.35 -15.13
N LYS A 20 -5.85 -2.23 -14.95
CA LYS A 20 -7.14 -2.15 -15.65
C LYS A 20 -7.93 -0.90 -15.30
N VAL A 21 -8.02 -0.54 -14.02
CA VAL A 21 -8.69 0.70 -13.58
C VAL A 21 -7.96 1.92 -14.11
N ASN A 22 -6.64 1.96 -13.99
CA ASN A 22 -5.83 3.07 -14.48
C ASN A 22 -5.96 3.27 -16.00
N THR A 23 -6.09 2.18 -16.76
CA THR A 23 -6.27 2.24 -18.23
C THR A 23 -7.68 2.69 -18.63
N ASN A 24 -8.72 2.13 -18.00
CA ASN A 24 -10.10 2.29 -18.47
C ASN A 24 -10.87 3.41 -17.76
N ILE A 25 -10.51 3.74 -16.52
CA ILE A 25 -11.20 4.72 -15.66
C ILE A 25 -10.15 5.55 -14.91
N ASN A 26 -9.31 6.24 -15.69
CA ASN A 26 -8.08 6.86 -15.21
C ASN A 26 -8.29 8.01 -14.20
N ASN A 27 -9.50 8.54 -14.07
CA ASN A 27 -9.85 9.62 -13.14
C ASN A 27 -10.35 9.12 -11.76
N SER A 28 -10.56 7.82 -11.56
CA SER A 28 -10.94 7.23 -10.27
C SER A 28 -9.74 7.12 -9.33
N TRP A 29 -9.18 8.26 -8.93
CA TRP A 29 -7.96 8.34 -8.12
C TRP A 29 -8.10 7.70 -6.74
N ASP A 30 -9.27 7.85 -6.12
CA ASP A 30 -9.64 7.24 -4.86
C ASP A 30 -9.57 5.71 -4.92
N TRP A 31 -10.11 5.10 -5.98
CA TRP A 31 -10.02 3.67 -6.21
C TRP A 31 -8.59 3.22 -6.50
N GLN A 32 -7.86 3.93 -7.36
CA GLN A 32 -6.47 3.60 -7.67
C GLN A 32 -5.57 3.63 -6.40
N VAL A 33 -5.71 4.67 -5.57
CA VAL A 33 -5.02 4.76 -4.26
C VAL A 33 -5.44 3.63 -3.32
N THR A 34 -6.74 3.31 -3.27
CA THR A 34 -7.28 2.25 -2.43
C THR A 34 -6.72 0.88 -2.81
N VAL A 35 -6.64 0.58 -4.11
CA VAL A 35 -6.07 -0.67 -4.62
C VAL A 35 -4.58 -0.78 -4.30
N CYS A 36 -3.81 0.31 -4.39
CA CYS A 36 -2.40 0.31 -3.97
C CYS A 36 -2.25 -0.12 -2.51
N PHE A 37 -3.08 0.43 -1.62
CA PHE A 37 -3.06 0.05 -0.21
C PHE A 37 -3.44 -1.42 0.02
N TYR A 38 -4.53 -1.91 -0.59
CA TYR A 38 -4.93 -3.31 -0.39
C TYR A 38 -3.91 -4.30 -0.99
N SER A 39 -3.21 -3.92 -2.06
CA SER A 39 -2.06 -4.68 -2.57
C SER A 39 -0.98 -4.80 -1.49
N ALA A 40 -0.58 -3.68 -0.88
CA ALA A 40 0.41 -3.66 0.21
C ALA A 40 -0.05 -4.38 1.48
N LEU A 41 -1.34 -4.29 1.84
CA LEU A 41 -1.91 -4.99 3.00
C LEU A 41 -1.75 -6.51 2.88
N HIS A 42 -2.03 -7.07 1.70
CA HIS A 42 -1.82 -8.51 1.49
C HIS A 42 -0.33 -8.87 1.51
N LEU A 43 0.54 -8.02 0.97
CA LEU A 43 1.99 -8.22 1.06
C LEU A 43 2.49 -8.24 2.51
N MET A 44 2.02 -7.32 3.36
CA MET A 44 2.37 -7.31 4.78
C MET A 44 1.82 -8.52 5.52
N ASN A 45 0.59 -8.96 5.22
CA ASN A 45 0.06 -10.19 5.79
C ASN A 45 0.84 -11.42 5.32
N ALA A 46 1.29 -11.48 4.06
CA ALA A 46 2.19 -12.54 3.59
C ALA A 46 3.47 -12.59 4.42
N HIS A 47 4.13 -11.44 4.60
CA HIS A 47 5.31 -11.31 5.46
C HIS A 47 5.05 -11.81 6.89
N ILE A 48 3.97 -11.33 7.53
CA ILE A 48 3.61 -11.74 8.89
C ILE A 48 3.34 -13.25 8.99
N VAL A 49 2.59 -13.81 8.04
CA VAL A 49 2.29 -15.25 8.00
C VAL A 49 3.57 -16.07 7.89
N SER A 50 4.53 -15.62 7.07
CA SER A 50 5.82 -16.31 6.93
C SER A 50 6.65 -16.31 8.22
N LYS A 51 6.51 -15.27 9.06
CA LYS A 51 7.28 -15.09 10.30
C LYS A 51 6.62 -15.70 11.52
N THR A 52 5.29 -15.73 11.55
CA THR A 52 4.52 -15.98 12.77
C THR A 52 3.45 -17.05 12.64
N HIS A 53 3.14 -17.48 11.41
CA HIS A 53 1.98 -18.32 11.10
C HIS A 53 0.63 -17.74 11.56
N LYS A 54 0.55 -16.41 11.78
CA LYS A 54 -0.66 -15.68 12.18
C LYS A 54 -1.11 -14.72 11.09
N ASN A 55 -2.39 -14.35 11.13
CA ASN A 55 -2.97 -13.29 10.30
C ASN A 55 -3.65 -12.25 11.19
N TYR A 56 -3.68 -11.01 10.71
CA TYR A 56 -4.35 -9.92 11.41
C TYR A 56 -5.41 -9.27 10.52
N LEU A 57 -6.61 -9.09 11.07
CA LEU A 57 -7.75 -8.55 10.34
C LEU A 57 -7.74 -7.02 10.31
N SER A 58 -7.21 -6.37 11.35
CA SER A 58 -7.21 -4.91 11.44
C SER A 58 -5.91 -4.29 10.93
N HIS A 59 -6.01 -3.17 10.21
CA HIS A 59 -4.84 -2.43 9.72
C HIS A 59 -3.94 -1.96 10.86
N ASN A 60 -4.52 -1.62 12.02
CA ASN A 60 -3.77 -1.22 13.20
C ASN A 60 -2.93 -2.37 13.75
N GLN A 61 -3.48 -3.57 13.86
CA GLN A 61 -2.72 -4.73 14.31
C GLN A 61 -1.59 -5.08 13.34
N VAL A 62 -1.84 -5.02 12.03
CA VAL A 62 -0.78 -5.20 11.03
C VAL A 62 0.34 -4.19 11.27
N ALA A 63 0.03 -2.91 11.42
CA ALA A 63 1.01 -1.85 11.67
C ALA A 63 1.82 -2.08 12.97
N GLU A 64 1.18 -2.46 14.07
CA GLU A 64 1.88 -2.75 15.33
C GLU A 64 2.83 -3.95 15.22
N VAL A 65 2.38 -5.02 14.52
CA VAL A 65 3.13 -6.27 14.42
C VAL A 65 4.36 -6.13 13.54
N ILE A 66 4.36 -5.20 12.58
CA ILE A 66 5.48 -4.94 11.67
C ILE A 66 6.34 -3.75 12.08
N ASN A 67 6.02 -3.09 13.20
CA ASN A 67 6.64 -1.84 13.63
C ASN A 67 8.11 -2.04 14.05
N PRO A 68 9.09 -1.46 13.35
CA PRO A 68 10.52 -1.58 13.67
C PRO A 68 10.92 -0.91 14.98
N PHE A 69 10.12 0.05 15.46
CA PHE A 69 10.38 0.80 16.68
C PHE A 69 9.83 0.09 17.94
N ASN A 70 9.06 -0.98 17.76
CA ASN A 70 8.60 -1.82 18.85
C ASN A 70 9.53 -3.03 18.99
N SER A 71 10.27 -3.12 20.10
CA SER A 71 11.19 -4.22 20.36
C SER A 71 10.50 -5.59 20.43
N LEU A 72 9.20 -5.63 20.76
CA LEU A 72 8.38 -6.84 20.83
C LEU A 72 7.73 -7.21 19.49
N SER A 73 7.98 -6.44 18.43
CA SER A 73 7.46 -6.74 17.09
C SER A 73 8.08 -8.03 16.54
N VAL A 74 7.24 -9.06 16.41
CA VAL A 74 7.61 -10.40 15.95
C VAL A 74 7.81 -10.50 14.43
N ALA A 75 7.36 -9.49 13.67
CA ALA A 75 7.49 -9.43 12.22
C ALA A 75 7.98 -8.05 11.77
N LYS A 76 8.88 -7.42 12.54
CA LYS A 76 9.44 -6.10 12.23
C LYS A 76 10.00 -6.01 10.82
N LEU A 77 9.77 -4.87 10.18
CA LEU A 77 10.33 -4.50 8.88
C LEU A 77 11.58 -3.65 9.06
N ASP A 78 12.21 -3.27 7.95
CA ASP A 78 13.04 -2.08 7.94
C ASP A 78 12.18 -0.80 8.04
N GLU A 79 12.80 0.30 8.44
CA GLU A 79 12.13 1.58 8.64
C GLU A 79 11.48 2.13 7.36
N GLU A 80 12.15 2.04 6.22
CA GLU A 80 11.64 2.58 4.95
C GLU A 80 10.36 1.86 4.51
N THR A 81 10.35 0.53 4.58
CA THR A 81 9.18 -0.29 4.24
C THR A 81 8.04 -0.02 5.20
N TYR A 82 8.31 0.08 6.50
CA TYR A 82 7.30 0.39 7.51
C TYR A 82 6.65 1.75 7.29
N LEU A 83 7.45 2.80 7.08
CA LEU A 83 6.96 4.15 6.82
C LEU A 83 6.15 4.19 5.52
N SER A 84 6.58 3.46 4.49
CA SER A 84 5.86 3.36 3.22
C SER A 84 4.50 2.69 3.36
N TYR A 85 4.42 1.57 4.08
CA TYR A 85 3.15 0.92 4.38
C TYR A 85 2.20 1.85 5.15
N ASN A 86 2.68 2.53 6.19
CA ASN A 86 1.84 3.46 6.96
C ASN A 86 1.37 4.64 6.12
N LYS A 87 2.19 5.14 5.20
CA LYS A 87 1.75 6.21 4.30
C LYS A 87 0.65 5.72 3.34
N LEU A 88 0.71 4.48 2.86
CA LEU A 88 -0.38 3.86 2.09
C LEU A 88 -1.67 3.74 2.91
N VAL A 89 -1.59 3.36 4.21
CA VAL A 89 -2.75 3.33 5.11
C VAL A 89 -3.39 4.72 5.19
N GLN A 90 -2.59 5.78 5.39
CA GLN A 90 -3.08 7.16 5.47
C GLN A 90 -3.74 7.62 4.16
N LEU A 91 -3.10 7.36 3.02
CA LEU A 91 -3.61 7.71 1.69
C LEU A 91 -4.94 6.97 1.39
N SER A 92 -5.04 5.69 1.74
CA SER A 92 -6.28 4.91 1.60
C SER A 92 -7.41 5.43 2.48
N ARG A 93 -7.10 5.86 3.72
CA ARG A 93 -8.10 6.49 4.59
C ARG A 93 -8.58 7.82 4.02
N ARG A 94 -7.69 8.65 3.47
CA ARG A 94 -8.08 9.86 2.73
C ARG A 94 -9.03 9.50 1.58
N ALA A 95 -8.65 8.54 0.75
CA ALA A 95 -9.43 8.13 -0.42
C ALA A 95 -10.85 7.68 -0.08
N ARG A 96 -11.01 6.88 0.98
CA ARG A 96 -12.31 6.27 1.33
C ARG A 96 -13.17 7.13 2.25
N TYR A 97 -12.57 7.99 3.07
CA TYR A 97 -13.27 8.71 4.12
C TYR A 97 -13.19 10.24 3.98
N LEU A 98 -12.57 10.75 2.90
CA LEU A 98 -12.43 12.18 2.65
C LEU A 98 -11.69 12.91 3.78
N LEU A 99 -10.72 12.26 4.40
CA LEU A 99 -9.92 12.79 5.52
C LEU A 99 -8.58 13.35 5.06
N SER A 100 -7.97 14.22 5.86
CA SER A 100 -6.57 14.62 5.65
C SER A 100 -5.62 13.42 5.79
N GLU A 101 -4.62 13.32 4.92
CA GLU A 101 -3.60 12.27 5.01
C GLU A 101 -2.67 12.45 6.23
N ASN A 102 -2.65 13.65 6.83
CA ASN A 102 -1.86 14.00 8.01
C ASN A 102 -2.68 13.89 9.31
N PHE A 103 -3.68 13.01 9.33
CA PHE A 103 -4.51 12.78 10.51
C PHE A 103 -3.67 12.32 11.70
N THR A 104 -3.60 13.15 12.75
CA THR A 104 -3.01 12.76 14.04
C THR A 104 -4.11 12.55 15.07
N LYS A 105 -3.96 11.52 15.92
CA LYS A 105 -4.93 11.24 17.00
C LYS A 105 -5.03 12.36 18.06
N LYS A 106 -4.05 13.27 18.11
CA LYS A 106 -3.95 14.33 19.14
C LYS A 106 -4.74 15.61 18.83
N GLY A 107 -5.46 15.69 17.71
CA GLY A 107 -6.20 16.89 17.30
C GLY A 107 -7.52 16.57 16.61
N ILE A 108 -8.26 15.57 17.13
CA ILE A 108 -9.54 15.16 16.58
C ILE A 108 -10.53 16.32 16.74
N VAL A 109 -10.91 16.90 15.61
CA VAL A 109 -12.13 17.70 15.48
C VAL A 109 -13.18 16.83 14.80
N ASP A 110 -14.40 16.83 15.32
CA ASP A 110 -15.49 15.97 14.83
C ASP A 110 -15.92 16.32 13.40
N VAL A 111 -15.60 17.54 12.95
CA VAL A 111 -15.93 18.05 11.62
C VAL A 111 -14.67 18.52 10.93
N GLN A 112 -14.37 17.95 9.76
CA GLN A 112 -13.25 18.36 8.89
C GLN A 112 -13.74 18.60 7.46
N PRO A 113 -13.14 19.55 6.72
CA PRO A 113 -13.41 19.70 5.30
C PRO A 113 -13.09 18.43 4.51
N ALA A 114 -13.96 18.08 3.57
CA ALA A 114 -13.77 16.93 2.70
C ALA A 114 -12.46 17.04 1.90
N CYS A 115 -11.65 16.00 2.00
CA CYS A 115 -10.33 15.93 1.41
C CYS A 115 -10.32 15.02 0.17
N ILE A 116 -10.55 15.61 -1.01
CA ILE A 116 -10.62 14.87 -2.28
C ILE A 116 -9.25 14.28 -2.69
N THR A 117 -9.29 13.13 -3.36
CA THR A 117 -8.12 12.42 -3.89
C THR A 117 -7.84 12.84 -5.34
N TYR A 118 -6.57 12.92 -5.70
CA TYR A 118 -6.09 13.46 -6.97
C TYR A 118 -4.87 12.65 -7.42
N SER A 119 -4.43 12.86 -8.66
CA SER A 119 -3.24 12.25 -9.26
C SER A 119 -1.99 12.32 -8.38
N LYS A 120 -1.75 13.44 -7.67
CA LYS A 120 -0.61 13.58 -6.73
C LYS A 120 -0.62 12.58 -5.58
N HIS A 121 -1.80 12.17 -5.13
CA HIS A 121 -1.97 11.16 -4.07
C HIS A 121 -1.75 9.75 -4.64
N PHE A 122 -2.18 9.54 -5.88
CA PHE A 122 -1.89 8.31 -6.61
C PHE A 122 -0.39 8.14 -6.87
N LYS A 123 0.32 9.21 -7.29
CA LYS A 123 1.79 9.23 -7.39
C LYS A 123 2.46 8.76 -6.10
N LYS A 124 2.09 9.36 -4.96
CA LYS A 124 2.62 8.97 -3.65
C LYS A 124 2.35 7.49 -3.37
N SER A 125 1.17 7.00 -3.74
CA SER A 125 0.80 5.59 -3.54
C SER A 125 1.65 4.65 -4.39
N ILE A 126 1.92 4.97 -5.65
CA ILE A 126 2.83 4.19 -6.51
C ILE A 126 4.24 4.14 -5.92
N TYR A 127 4.77 5.29 -5.49
CA TYR A 127 6.08 5.35 -4.84
C TYR A 127 6.18 4.40 -3.63
N HIS A 128 5.22 4.48 -2.70
CA HIS A 128 5.26 3.64 -1.51
C HIS A 128 4.95 2.17 -1.79
N LEU A 129 4.11 1.87 -2.79
CA LEU A 129 3.84 0.49 -3.19
C LEU A 129 5.08 -0.16 -3.83
N ASP A 130 5.85 0.58 -4.63
CA ASP A 130 7.11 0.10 -5.23
C ASP A 130 8.12 -0.32 -4.14
N LYS A 131 8.21 0.44 -3.05
CA LYS A 131 9.04 0.10 -1.88
C LYS A 131 8.57 -1.18 -1.20
N VAL A 132 7.27 -1.33 -0.98
CA VAL A 132 6.70 -2.54 -0.36
C VAL A 132 6.90 -3.78 -1.26
N LEU A 133 6.72 -3.64 -2.57
CA LEU A 133 6.98 -4.72 -3.54
C LEU A 133 8.45 -5.11 -3.55
N SER A 134 9.36 -4.13 -3.54
CA SER A 134 10.81 -4.35 -3.47
C SER A 134 11.20 -5.17 -2.26
N PHE A 135 10.63 -4.82 -1.09
CA PHE A 135 10.85 -5.57 0.15
C PHE A 135 10.43 -7.04 0.01
N ILE A 136 9.23 -7.31 -0.50
CA ILE A 136 8.74 -8.69 -0.62
C ILE A 136 9.57 -9.50 -1.61
N CYS A 137 9.87 -8.95 -2.78
CA CYS A 137 10.67 -9.65 -3.79
C CYS A 137 12.05 -10.03 -3.25
N LYS A 138 12.71 -9.07 -2.58
CA LYS A 138 14.04 -9.25 -1.99
C LYS A 138 14.06 -10.32 -0.90
N ASN A 139 13.03 -10.40 -0.05
CA ASN A 139 13.05 -11.25 1.14
C ASN A 139 12.41 -12.64 0.94
N TYR A 140 11.56 -12.82 -0.07
CA TYR A 140 10.74 -14.04 -0.20
C TYR A 140 10.84 -14.74 -1.56
N ASN A 141 11.81 -14.37 -2.40
CA ASN A 141 11.99 -14.93 -3.75
C ASN A 141 10.68 -14.91 -4.58
N VAL A 142 9.88 -13.85 -4.41
CA VAL A 142 8.68 -13.60 -5.18
C VAL A 142 9.03 -12.70 -6.34
N ASN A 143 8.50 -13.00 -7.53
CA ASN A 143 8.60 -12.12 -8.67
C ASN A 143 7.24 -11.49 -8.99
N PHE A 144 7.25 -10.17 -9.22
CA PHE A 144 6.15 -9.40 -9.76
C PHE A 144 6.59 -8.80 -11.09
N GLY A 145 5.82 -9.03 -12.15
CA GLY A 145 6.03 -8.35 -13.42
C GLY A 145 5.77 -6.85 -13.30
N LYS A 146 6.40 -6.05 -14.16
CA LYS A 146 6.06 -4.62 -14.27
C LYS A 146 4.63 -4.47 -14.75
N ILE A 147 3.89 -3.55 -14.14
CA ILE A 147 2.55 -3.16 -14.60
C ILE A 147 2.58 -1.77 -15.23
N ASN A 148 1.77 -1.56 -16.27
CA ASN A 148 1.68 -0.27 -16.93
C ASN A 148 0.75 0.65 -16.14
N ILE A 149 1.21 1.88 -15.88
CA ILE A 149 0.48 2.93 -15.18
C ILE A 149 0.68 4.27 -15.89
N SER A 150 -0.42 4.96 -16.17
CA SER A 150 -0.43 6.35 -16.64
C SER A 150 -0.86 7.31 -15.53
N CYS A 151 -0.04 8.33 -15.30
CA CYS A 151 -0.37 9.44 -14.41
C CYS A 151 0.51 10.63 -14.77
N ILE A 152 -0.10 11.81 -14.92
CA ILE A 152 0.63 13.05 -15.25
C ILE A 152 1.74 13.36 -14.24
N ASP A 153 1.51 13.07 -12.97
CA ASP A 153 2.45 13.35 -11.88
C ASP A 153 3.59 12.33 -11.77
N LEU A 154 3.52 11.22 -12.52
CA LEU A 154 4.55 10.17 -12.58
C LEU A 154 5.52 10.35 -13.76
N LYS A 155 5.24 11.26 -14.71
CA LYS A 155 6.09 11.43 -15.91
C LYS A 155 7.54 11.73 -15.54
N GLY A 156 8.46 11.00 -16.17
CA GLY A 156 9.91 11.13 -15.95
C GLY A 156 10.44 10.43 -14.69
N LEU A 157 9.59 9.71 -13.94
CA LEU A 157 10.02 8.92 -12.79
C LEU A 157 10.19 7.45 -13.18
N GLU A 158 11.18 6.81 -12.56
CA GLU A 158 11.47 5.39 -12.74
C GLU A 158 11.09 4.58 -11.50
N TYR A 159 10.53 3.39 -11.74
CA TYR A 159 10.13 2.46 -10.70
C TYR A 159 10.50 1.03 -11.07
N THR A 160 10.67 0.20 -10.04
CA THR A 160 11.09 -1.20 -10.21
C THR A 160 9.96 -2.04 -10.78
N TYR A 161 8.73 -1.82 -10.32
CA TYR A 161 7.56 -2.66 -10.65
C TYR A 161 6.50 -1.94 -11.49
N PHE A 162 6.77 -0.72 -11.93
CA PHE A 162 5.83 0.09 -12.72
C PHE A 162 6.50 0.64 -13.97
N THR A 163 5.83 0.47 -15.11
CA THR A 163 6.18 1.13 -16.37
C THR A 163 5.28 2.35 -16.49
N ILE A 164 5.88 3.55 -16.55
CA ILE A 164 5.14 4.80 -16.63
C ILE A 164 4.88 5.18 -18.08
N SER A 165 3.60 5.39 -18.42
CA SER A 165 3.11 5.80 -19.76
C SER A 165 2.48 7.18 -19.77
#